data_AF-A0A2A5DDJ3-F1
#
_entry.id   AF-A0A2A5DDJ3-F1
#
_cell.length_a   1.000
_cell.length_b   1.000
_cell.length_c   1.000
_cell.angle_alpha   90.00
_cell.angle_beta   90.00
_cell.angle_gamma   90.00
#
_symmetry.space_group_name_H-M   'P 1'
#
loop_
_entity.id
_entity.type
_entity.pdbx_description
1 polymer ?
#
loop_
_entity_poly.entity_id
_entity_poly.type
_entity_poly.pdbx_seq_one_letter_code
_entity_poly.pdbx_strand_id
1 'polypeptide(L)'
;MTTTPAFPVLPRTQQPSSPLLFICGFLFAVIMLYLYLKLWLADPKDLTENAKQITTHGMSFDIVQKSKCFPPYNILNDFFRCGTDVMESKEPLIWKPFELSSEEYLVFYDWCCEQYGELEINPFENCNGYSE
;
A
#
# COMPACT_ATOMS: atom_id res chain seq x y z
N MET A 1 53.60 -48.26 -52.66
CA MET A 1 52.80 -48.61 -51.47
C MET A 1 52.87 -47.43 -50.52
N THR A 2 51.77 -46.72 -50.34
CA THR A 2 51.69 -45.44 -49.62
C THR A 2 51.10 -45.72 -48.24
N THR A 3 51.86 -45.47 -47.18
CA THR A 3 51.43 -45.67 -45.79
C THR A 3 50.93 -44.35 -45.22
N THR A 4 49.63 -44.27 -44.95
CA THR A 4 48.98 -43.14 -44.26
C THR A 4 49.11 -43.31 -42.74
N PRO A 5 49.53 -42.29 -41.97
CA PRO A 5 49.48 -42.37 -40.52
C PRO A 5 48.07 -42.04 -40.02
N ALA A 6 47.54 -42.89 -39.13
CA ALA A 6 46.29 -42.66 -38.42
C ALA A 6 46.46 -41.55 -37.38
N PHE A 7 45.58 -40.55 -37.41
CA PHE A 7 45.50 -39.53 -36.36
C PHE A 7 44.86 -40.11 -35.09
N PRO A 8 45.40 -39.84 -33.88
CA PRO A 8 44.74 -40.20 -32.65
C PRO A 8 43.55 -39.27 -32.38
N VAL A 9 42.39 -39.86 -32.08
CA VAL A 9 41.20 -39.15 -31.58
C VAL A 9 41.46 -38.76 -30.13
N LEU A 10 41.47 -37.45 -29.84
CA LEU A 10 41.54 -36.92 -28.48
C LEU A 10 40.24 -37.23 -27.72
N PRO A 11 40.30 -37.69 -26.44
CA PRO A 11 39.10 -37.88 -25.64
C PRO A 11 38.46 -36.53 -25.33
N ARG A 12 37.15 -36.44 -25.59
CA ARG A 12 36.30 -35.29 -25.25
C ARG A 12 36.27 -35.17 -23.72
N THR A 13 36.94 -34.18 -23.16
CA THR A 13 36.88 -33.86 -21.73
C THR A 13 35.44 -33.48 -21.38
N GLN A 14 34.75 -34.36 -20.65
CA GLN A 14 33.52 -33.99 -19.94
C GLN A 14 33.88 -32.94 -18.90
N GLN A 15 33.50 -31.70 -19.18
CA GLN A 15 33.60 -30.59 -18.24
C GLN A 15 32.79 -30.94 -16.99
N PRO A 16 33.39 -31.02 -15.80
CA PRO A 16 32.63 -31.26 -14.58
C PRO A 16 31.73 -30.05 -14.36
N SER A 17 30.42 -30.27 -14.42
CA SER A 17 29.45 -29.27 -13.99
C SER A 17 29.65 -29.04 -12.50
N SER A 18 30.37 -27.98 -12.15
CA SER A 18 30.77 -27.68 -10.77
C SER A 18 29.55 -27.63 -9.86
N PRO A 19 29.49 -28.44 -8.78
CA PRO A 19 28.35 -28.49 -7.85
C PRO A 19 28.07 -27.13 -7.18
N LEU A 20 29.08 -26.26 -7.11
CA LEU A 20 28.97 -24.88 -6.63
C LEU A 20 27.97 -24.03 -7.43
N LEU A 21 27.86 -24.22 -8.75
CA LEU A 21 26.88 -23.48 -9.58
C LEU A 21 25.45 -23.88 -9.24
N PHE A 22 25.21 -25.16 -8.95
CA PHE A 22 23.90 -25.65 -8.53
C PHE A 22 23.51 -25.12 -7.14
N ILE A 23 24.46 -25.05 -6.21
CA ILE A 23 24.22 -24.51 -4.86
C ILE A 23 23.90 -23.01 -4.94
N CYS A 24 24.66 -22.23 -5.71
CA CYS A 24 24.38 -20.80 -5.90
C CYS A 24 23.03 -20.56 -6.58
N GLY A 25 22.67 -21.36 -7.59
CA GLY A 25 21.38 -21.26 -8.27
C GLY A 25 20.19 -21.60 -7.35
N PHE A 26 20.33 -22.63 -6.52
CA PHE A 26 19.32 -22.99 -5.53
C PHE A 26 19.15 -21.90 -4.47
N LEU A 27 20.25 -21.36 -3.94
CA LEU A 27 20.21 -20.27 -2.96
C LEU A 27 19.52 -19.04 -3.54
N PHE A 28 19.84 -18.68 -4.80
CA PHE A 28 19.19 -17.57 -5.50
C PHE A 28 17.69 -17.79 -5.68
N ALA A 29 17.27 -19.00 -6.08
CA ALA A 29 15.86 -19.34 -6.21
C ALA A 29 15.11 -19.24 -4.88
N VAL A 30 15.71 -19.70 -3.77
CA VAL A 30 15.13 -19.59 -2.42
C VAL A 30 15.01 -18.14 -1.99
N ILE A 31 16.03 -17.31 -2.25
CA ILE A 31 15.98 -15.87 -1.94
C ILE A 31 14.88 -15.18 -2.75
N MET A 32 14.78 -15.46 -4.06
CA MET A 32 13.74 -14.88 -4.92
C MET A 32 12.34 -15.33 -4.51
N LEU A 33 12.17 -16.61 -4.13
CA LEU A 33 10.91 -17.13 -3.61
C LEU A 33 10.55 -16.48 -2.27
N TYR A 34 11.52 -16.31 -1.37
CA TYR A 34 11.33 -15.59 -0.11
C TYR A 34 10.91 -14.13 -0.34
N LEU A 35 11.57 -13.43 -1.26
CA LEU A 35 11.22 -12.06 -1.62
C LEU A 35 9.83 -11.98 -2.27
N TYR A 36 9.49 -12.94 -3.14
CA TYR A 36 8.18 -13.03 -3.76
C TYR A 36 7.08 -13.28 -2.72
N LEU A 37 7.28 -14.24 -1.80
CA LEU A 37 6.38 -14.50 -0.69
C LEU A 37 6.24 -13.27 0.20
N LYS A 38 7.34 -12.60 0.52
CA LYS A 38 7.33 -11.37 1.33
C LYS A 38 6.61 -10.21 0.63
N LEU A 39 6.71 -10.09 -0.69
CA LEU A 39 5.98 -9.09 -1.48
C LEU A 39 4.50 -9.44 -1.60
N TRP A 40 4.17 -10.72 -1.65
CA TRP A 40 2.78 -11.20 -1.72
C TRP A 40 2.08 -11.17 -0.35
N LEU A 41 2.84 -11.34 0.73
CA LEU A 41 2.42 -11.21 2.13
C LEU A 41 2.53 -9.76 2.65
N ALA A 42 3.11 -8.85 1.88
CA ALA A 42 3.02 -7.43 2.20
C ALA A 42 1.55 -7.06 2.01
N ASP A 43 0.85 -6.90 3.12
CA ASP A 43 -0.59 -6.61 3.16
C ASP A 43 -0.94 -5.57 2.09
N PRO A 44 -2.06 -5.75 1.37
CA PRO A 44 -2.60 -4.66 0.57
C PRO A 44 -2.70 -3.45 1.50
N LYS A 45 -2.00 -2.37 1.15
CA LYS A 45 -1.94 -1.14 1.97
C LYS A 45 -3.32 -0.86 2.56
N ASP A 46 -3.46 -1.06 3.87
CA ASP A 46 -4.75 -0.89 4.54
C ASP A 46 -5.15 0.58 4.40
N LEU A 47 -6.14 0.83 3.54
CA LEU A 47 -6.60 2.18 3.24
C LEU A 47 -7.25 2.80 4.48
N THR A 48 -7.83 1.96 5.35
CA THR A 48 -8.36 2.35 6.66
C THR A 48 -7.24 2.91 7.53
N GLU A 49 -6.07 2.27 7.54
CA GLU A 49 -4.93 2.76 8.31
C GLU A 49 -4.40 4.10 7.79
N ASN A 50 -4.36 4.28 6.47
CA ASN A 50 -4.03 5.58 5.88
C ASN A 50 -5.05 6.65 6.30
N ALA A 51 -6.35 6.33 6.27
CA ALA A 51 -7.41 7.23 6.69
C ALA A 51 -7.27 7.64 8.17
N LYS A 52 -6.94 6.70 9.06
CA LYS A 52 -6.66 6.97 10.48
C LYS A 52 -5.48 7.92 10.67
N GLN A 53 -4.39 7.70 9.93
CA GLN A 53 -3.21 8.58 10.00
C GLN A 53 -3.53 9.99 9.53
N ILE A 54 -4.23 10.13 8.40
CA ILE A 54 -4.65 11.45 7.88
C ILE A 54 -5.52 12.18 8.90
N THR A 55 -6.45 11.46 9.52
CA THR A 55 -7.37 11.98 10.52
C THR A 55 -6.69 12.41 11.81
N THR A 56 -5.60 11.74 12.18
CA THR A 56 -4.82 12.06 13.40
C THR A 56 -3.95 13.31 13.22
N HIS A 57 -3.57 13.63 11.98
CA HIS A 57 -2.59 14.70 11.68
C HIS A 57 -3.21 15.91 10.97
N GLY A 58 -4.33 15.74 10.28
CA GLY A 58 -5.02 16.79 9.52
C GLY A 58 -6.03 17.57 10.35
N MET A 59 -6.18 18.87 10.07
CA MET A 59 -7.14 19.73 10.78
C MET A 59 -8.59 19.51 10.36
N SER A 60 -8.85 18.91 9.19
CA SER A 60 -10.24 18.72 8.72
C SER A 60 -11.06 17.85 9.69
N PHE A 61 -10.43 16.90 10.37
CA PHE A 61 -11.09 16.04 11.35
C PHE A 61 -11.25 16.66 12.74
N ASP A 62 -10.55 17.76 13.05
CA ASP A 62 -10.84 18.55 14.25
C ASP A 62 -12.26 19.12 14.20
N ILE A 63 -12.74 19.47 12.99
CA ILE A 63 -14.10 19.95 12.77
C ILE A 63 -15.10 18.83 13.08
N VAL A 64 -14.83 17.60 12.63
CA VAL A 64 -15.65 16.42 12.93
C VAL A 64 -15.71 16.19 14.44
N GLN A 65 -14.56 16.23 15.12
CA GLN A 65 -14.49 16.03 16.56
C GLN A 65 -15.30 17.07 17.35
N LYS A 66 -15.24 18.35 16.93
CA LYS A 66 -15.93 19.48 17.57
C LYS A 66 -17.43 19.52 17.26
N SER A 67 -17.80 19.23 16.01
CA SER A 67 -19.19 19.30 15.55
C SER A 67 -20.01 18.04 15.82
N LYS A 68 -19.35 16.92 16.12
CA LYS A 68 -19.96 15.58 16.21
C LYS A 68 -20.66 15.13 14.92
N CYS A 69 -20.38 15.79 13.80
CA CYS A 69 -20.92 15.46 12.48
C CYS A 69 -19.85 14.75 11.64
N PHE A 70 -20.12 13.51 11.26
CA PHE A 70 -19.25 12.72 10.41
C PHE A 70 -19.65 12.87 8.93
N PRO A 71 -18.68 13.03 8.00
CA PRO A 71 -18.99 13.19 6.59
C PRO A 71 -19.62 11.92 5.99
N PRO A 72 -20.61 12.06 5.10
CA PRO A 72 -21.17 10.93 4.37
C PRO A 72 -20.14 10.34 3.40
N TYR A 73 -20.27 9.06 3.06
CA TYR A 73 -19.34 8.26 2.24
C TYR A 73 -18.74 9.01 1.04
N ASN A 74 -19.58 9.63 0.20
CA ASN A 74 -19.12 10.33 -0.99
C ASN A 74 -18.21 11.52 -0.67
N ILE A 75 -18.61 12.33 0.32
CA ILE A 75 -17.87 13.54 0.73
C ILE A 75 -16.54 13.15 1.38
N LEU A 76 -16.54 12.09 2.19
CA LEU A 76 -15.31 11.59 2.79
C LEU A 76 -14.32 11.08 1.72
N ASN A 77 -14.82 10.33 0.74
CA ASN A 77 -13.98 9.84 -0.35
C ASN A 77 -13.55 10.96 -1.31
N ASP A 78 -14.36 12.00 -1.51
CA ASP A 78 -13.92 13.22 -2.19
C ASP A 78 -12.74 13.87 -1.47
N PHE A 79 -12.80 13.97 -0.15
CA PHE A 79 -11.69 14.45 0.66
C PHE A 79 -10.42 13.59 0.49
N PHE A 80 -10.52 12.26 0.59
CA PHE A 80 -9.36 11.38 0.40
C PHE A 80 -8.79 11.43 -1.02
N ARG A 81 -9.63 11.73 -2.03
CA ARG A 81 -9.19 11.95 -3.41
C ARG A 81 -8.46 13.28 -3.60
N CYS A 82 -8.70 14.30 -2.78
CA CYS A 82 -7.97 15.57 -2.85
C CYS A 82 -6.47 15.40 -2.55
N GLY A 83 -6.09 14.42 -1.72
CA GLY A 83 -4.68 14.12 -1.45
C GLY A 83 -3.97 15.18 -0.59
N THR A 84 -4.70 16.10 0.02
CA THR A 84 -4.13 17.19 0.81
C THR A 84 -5.06 17.62 1.95
N ASP A 85 -4.49 17.95 3.10
CA ASP A 85 -5.17 18.63 4.21
C ASP A 85 -4.27 19.74 4.77
N VAL A 86 -4.88 20.70 5.44
CA VAL A 86 -4.16 21.71 6.20
C VAL A 86 -3.75 21.11 7.54
N MET A 87 -2.50 21.36 7.97
CA MET A 87 -2.03 21.04 9.32
C MET A 87 -1.87 22.31 10.13
N GLU A 88 -1.76 22.17 11.45
CA GLU A 88 -1.38 23.30 12.33
C GLU A 88 0.04 23.79 12.01
N SER A 89 0.91 22.92 11.49
CA SER A 89 2.17 23.31 10.86
C SER A 89 1.93 24.05 9.55
N LYS A 90 2.82 25.00 9.22
CA LYS A 90 2.73 25.77 7.95
C LYS A 90 2.81 24.92 6.68
N GLU A 91 3.22 23.66 6.78
CA GLU A 91 3.27 22.72 5.67
C GLU A 91 1.99 21.87 5.62
N PRO A 92 1.38 21.69 4.43
CA PRO A 92 0.19 20.85 4.27
C PRO A 92 0.52 19.37 4.40
N LEU A 93 -0.43 18.59 4.92
CA LEU A 93 -0.37 17.13 4.89
C LEU A 93 -0.71 16.67 3.48
N ILE A 94 0.20 15.93 2.82
CA ILE A 94 -0.01 15.43 1.46
C ILE A 94 0.02 13.91 1.47
N TRP A 95 -0.94 13.28 0.77
CA TRP A 95 -1.00 11.83 0.58
C TRP A 95 -1.35 11.46 -0.86
N LYS A 96 -1.16 10.17 -1.19
CA LYS A 96 -1.59 9.64 -2.48
C LYS A 96 -3.12 9.49 -2.47
N PRO A 97 -3.86 10.07 -3.43
CA PRO A 97 -5.31 9.91 -3.53
C PRO A 97 -5.77 8.45 -3.48
N PHE A 98 -6.82 8.19 -2.71
CA PHE A 98 -7.45 6.88 -2.59
C PHE A 98 -8.95 7.02 -2.28
N GLU A 99 -9.65 5.90 -2.31
CA GLU A 99 -11.06 5.78 -2.00
C GLU A 99 -11.26 4.55 -1.12
N LEU A 100 -11.98 4.70 -0.01
CA LEU A 100 -12.40 3.59 0.84
C LEU A 100 -13.61 2.91 0.19
N SER A 101 -13.63 1.59 0.19
CA SER A 101 -14.85 0.81 -0.06
C SER A 101 -15.90 1.07 1.03
N SER A 102 -17.15 0.66 0.78
CA SER A 102 -18.23 0.82 1.77
C SER A 102 -17.94 0.09 3.09
N GLU A 103 -17.26 -1.06 3.04
CA GLU A 103 -16.87 -1.82 4.23
C GLU A 103 -15.77 -1.09 5.01
N GLU A 104 -14.72 -0.63 4.32
CA GLU A 104 -13.63 0.14 4.95
C GLU A 104 -14.14 1.47 5.53
N TYR A 105 -15.11 2.12 4.88
CA TYR A 105 -15.75 3.32 5.41
C TYR A 105 -16.42 3.06 6.75
N LEU A 106 -17.17 1.96 6.89
CA LEU A 106 -17.84 1.62 8.14
C LEU A 106 -16.83 1.30 9.24
N VAL A 107 -15.78 0.54 8.93
CA VAL A 107 -14.70 0.26 9.88
C VAL A 107 -14.01 1.55 10.33
N PHE A 108 -13.76 2.47 9.40
CA PHE A 108 -13.18 3.77 9.71
C PHE A 108 -14.12 4.65 10.55
N TYR A 109 -15.41 4.67 10.24
CA TYR A 109 -16.44 5.38 11.01
C TYR A 109 -16.55 4.85 12.45
N ASP A 110 -16.58 3.53 12.62
CA ASP A 110 -16.61 2.89 13.95
C ASP A 110 -15.39 3.31 14.77
N TRP A 111 -14.19 3.25 14.15
CA TRP A 111 -12.97 3.72 14.79
C TRP A 111 -13.05 5.20 15.18
N CYS A 112 -13.57 6.08 14.30
CA CYS A 112 -13.76 7.49 14.64
C CYS A 112 -14.74 7.69 15.81
N CYS A 113 -15.81 6.89 15.90
CA CYS A 113 -16.74 6.93 17.03
C CYS A 113 -16.05 6.51 18.34
N GLU A 114 -15.16 5.51 18.30
CA GLU A 114 -14.35 5.12 19.47
C GLU A 114 -13.41 6.25 19.93
N GLN A 115 -12.80 6.98 18.99
CA GLN A 115 -11.85 8.05 19.32
C GLN A 115 -12.53 9.35 19.76
N TYR A 116 -13.65 9.71 19.12
CA TYR A 116 -14.26 11.03 19.24
C TYR A 116 -15.59 11.03 20.00
N GLY A 117 -16.07 9.86 20.42
CA GLY A 117 -17.43 9.66 20.95
C GLY A 117 -18.45 9.47 19.83
N GLU A 118 -19.72 9.29 20.20
CA GLU A 118 -20.80 9.09 19.22
C GLU A 118 -20.86 10.23 18.20
N LEU A 119 -20.76 9.87 16.91
CA LEU A 119 -20.81 10.80 15.78
C LEU A 119 -22.05 10.53 14.94
N GLU A 120 -22.71 11.57 14.50
CA GLU A 120 -23.85 11.45 13.58
C GLU A 120 -23.37 11.61 12.15
N ILE A 121 -23.70 10.66 11.27
CA ILE A 121 -23.49 10.83 9.84
C ILE A 121 -24.53 11.83 9.35
N ASN A 122 -24.11 13.06 9.09
CA ASN A 122 -25.00 14.10 8.62
C ASN A 122 -24.92 14.15 7.08
N PRO A 123 -25.95 13.69 6.34
CA PRO A 123 -26.05 14.03 4.94
C PRO A 123 -26.22 15.54 4.91
N PHE A 124 -25.29 16.27 4.31
CA PHE A 124 -25.30 17.73 4.22
C PHE A 124 -26.50 18.29 3.41
N GLU A 125 -27.75 17.89 3.70
CA GLU A 125 -28.97 18.43 3.11
C GLU A 125 -29.25 19.86 3.59
N ASN A 126 -28.52 20.37 4.59
CA ASN A 126 -28.78 21.69 5.20
C ASN A 126 -27.53 22.57 5.40
N CYS A 127 -26.41 22.30 4.74
CA CYS A 127 -25.29 23.25 4.71
C CYS A 127 -25.48 24.29 3.61
N ASN A 128 -26.47 25.16 3.75
CA ASN A 128 -26.63 26.38 2.94
C ASN A 128 -25.70 27.49 3.46
N GLY A 129 -24.50 27.12 3.93
CA GLY A 129 -23.55 27.99 4.62
C GLY A 129 -22.81 28.99 3.74
N TYR A 130 -23.28 29.25 2.51
CA TYR A 130 -22.97 30.51 1.82
C TYR A 130 -23.97 31.56 2.30
N SER A 131 -23.69 32.12 3.48
CA SER A 131 -24.19 33.46 3.81
C SER A 131 -23.29 34.44 3.06
N GLU A 132 -23.85 35.18 2.12
CA GLU A 132 -23.20 36.36 1.49
C GLU A 132 -22.70 37.37 2.53
#